data_AF-A0A931ZMX1-F1
#
_entry.id   AF-A0A931ZMX1-F1
#
_cell.length_a   1.000
_cell.length_b   1.000
_cell.length_c   1.000
_cell.angle_alpha   90.00
_cell.angle_beta   90.00
_cell.angle_gamma   90.00
#
_symmetry.space_group_name_H-M   'P 1'
#
loop_
_entity.id
_entity.type
_entity.pdbx_description
1 polymer ?
#
loop_
_entity_poly.entity_id
_entity_poly.type
_entity_poly.pdbx_seq_one_letter_code
_entity_poly.pdbx_strand_id
1 'polypeptide(L)' 'KIVLAPRAANDSKIALVAWGRLLKLDEINEQKVKEFIRTYRNRGPEKTPE' A
#
# COMPACT_ATOMS: atom_id res chain seq x y z
N LYS A 1 19.17 -16.20 12.46
CA LYS A 1 18.53 -16.73 11.23
C LYS A 1 17.10 -16.19 11.21
N ILE A 2 16.73 -15.33 10.25
CA ILE A 2 15.34 -14.84 10.14
C ILE A 2 14.57 -15.86 9.28
N VAL A 3 13.46 -16.37 9.81
CA VAL A 3 12.55 -17.26 9.08
C VAL A 3 11.28 -16.46 8.79
N LEU A 4 10.96 -16.31 7.51
CA LEU A 4 9.74 -15.66 7.03
C LEU A 4 8.83 -16.72 6.43
N ALA A 5 7.54 -16.68 6.76
CA ALA A 5 6.51 -17.52 6.18
C ALA A 5 5.30 -16.66 5.78
N PRO A 6 4.63 -16.93 4.65
CA PRO A 6 3.41 -16.23 4.28
C PRO A 6 2.32 -16.41 5.35
N ARG A 7 1.61 -15.34 5.69
CA ARG A 7 0.41 -15.41 6.54
C ARG A 7 -0.78 -15.79 5.67
N ALA A 8 -1.36 -16.96 5.93
CA ALA A 8 -2.51 -17.49 5.17
C ALA A 8 -3.76 -16.58 5.20
N ALA A 9 -3.91 -15.78 6.26
CA ALA A 9 -5.01 -14.84 6.42
C ALA A 9 -4.77 -13.47 5.75
N ASN A 10 -3.69 -13.31 4.96
CA ASN A 10 -3.54 -12.13 4.12
C ASN A 10 -4.47 -12.25 2.91
N ASP A 11 -5.23 -11.20 2.66
CA ASP A 11 -6.24 -11.14 1.60
C ASP A 11 -5.68 -10.66 0.25
N SER A 12 -4.38 -10.33 0.21
CA SER A 12 -3.63 -9.91 -0.97
C SER A 12 -2.13 -10.12 -0.76
N LYS A 13 -1.39 -10.25 -1.86
CA LYS A 13 0.09 -10.36 -1.81
C LYS A 13 0.74 -9.01 -1.51
N ILE A 14 0.15 -7.92 -2.01
CA ILE A 14 0.62 -6.56 -1.82
C ILE A 14 -0.59 -5.67 -1.49
N ALA A 15 -0.45 -4.84 -0.45
CA ALA A 15 -1.46 -3.86 -0.09
C ALA A 15 -0.80 -2.48 0.10
N LEU A 16 -1.34 -1.46 -0.55
CA LEU A 16 -1.02 -0.05 -0.30
C LEU A 16 -2.15 0.56 0.52
N VAL A 17 -1.79 1.31 1.56
CA VAL A 17 -2.73 1.92 2.49
C VAL A 17 -2.49 3.43 2.58
N ALA A 18 -3.59 4.20 2.64
CA ALA A 18 -3.54 5.63 2.90
C ALA A 18 -4.87 6.09 3.53
N TRP A 19 -4.87 6.46 4.81
CA TRP A 19 -6.01 7.06 5.52
C TRP A 19 -7.39 6.47 5.16
N GLY A 20 -7.62 5.21 5.53
CA GLY A 20 -8.88 4.51 5.23
C GLY A 20 -9.06 4.08 3.77
N ARG A 21 -8.05 4.28 2.91
CA ARG A 21 -7.99 3.77 1.54
C ARG A 21 -7.06 2.57 1.46
N LEU A 22 -7.46 1.61 0.65
CA LEU A 22 -6.77 0.34 0.46
C LEU A 22 -6.73 0.01 -1.04
N LEU A 23 -5.53 -0.24 -1.55
CA LEU A 23 -5.31 -0.81 -2.87
C LEU A 23 -4.64 -2.18 -2.71
N LYS A 24 -5.33 -3.23 -3.12
CA LYS A 24 -4.83 -4.62 -3.12
C LYS A 24 -4.29 -4.96 -4.50
N LEU A 25 -3.18 -5.69 -4.54
CA LEU A 25 -2.53 -6.16 -5.76
C LEU A 25 -2.02 -7.59 -5.56
N ASP A 26 -2.15 -8.40 -6.60
CA ASP A 26 -1.55 -9.74 -6.66
C ASP A 26 -0.15 -9.73 -7.26
N GLU A 27 0.17 -8.72 -8.06
CA GLU A 27 1.46 -8.51 -8.70
C GLU A 27 1.84 -7.03 -8.65
N ILE A 28 3.13 -6.74 -8.76
CA ILE A 28 3.61 -5.36 -8.79
C ILE A 28 3.12 -4.69 -10.07
N ASN A 29 2.34 -3.62 -9.91
CA ASN A 29 1.94 -2.73 -10.99
C ASN A 29 2.41 -1.31 -10.65
N GLU A 30 3.55 -0.90 -11.21
CA GLU A 30 4.15 0.40 -10.91
C GLU A 30 3.25 1.58 -11.21
N GLN A 31 2.46 1.50 -12.30
CA GLN A 31 1.58 2.59 -12.68
C GLN A 31 0.50 2.80 -11.61
N LYS A 32 -0.20 1.73 -11.21
CA LYS A 32 -1.22 1.79 -10.14
C LYS A 32 -0.64 2.26 -8.82
N VAL A 33 0.58 1.84 -8.48
CA VAL A 33 1.30 2.29 -7.28
C VAL A 33 1.54 3.81 -7.33
N LYS A 34 2.12 4.31 -8.41
CA LYS A 34 2.41 5.75 -8.58
C LYS A 34 1.12 6.58 -8.58
N GLU A 35 0.07 6.11 -9.23
CA GLU A 35 -1.24 6.75 -9.24
C GLU A 35 -1.89 6.80 -7.85
N PHE A 36 -1.83 5.71 -7.08
CA PHE A 36 -2.34 5.66 -5.71
C PHE A 36 -1.61 6.65 -4.81
N ILE A 37 -0.28 6.66 -4.87
CA ILE A 37 0.55 7.61 -4.11
C ILE A 37 0.19 9.04 -4.49
N ARG A 38 0.18 9.39 -5.78
CA ARG A 38 -0.19 10.74 -6.23
C ARG A 38 -1.60 11.14 -5.77
N THR A 39 -2.53 10.20 -5.78
CA THR A 39 -3.93 10.45 -5.40
C THR A 39 -4.10 10.69 -3.91
N TYR A 40 -3.33 10.03 -3.04
CA TYR A 40 -3.58 10.06 -1.60
C TYR A 40 -2.46 10.66 -0.75
N ARG A 41 -1.31 11.02 -1.34
CA ARG A 41 -0.24 11.74 -0.63
C ARG A 41 -0.75 13.05 -0.05
N ASN A 42 -0.35 13.36 1.18
CA ASN A 42 -0.72 14.58 1.91
C ASN A 42 -2.24 14.82 2.06
N ARG A 43 -3.05 13.75 2.03
CA ARG A 43 -4.51 13.83 2.24
C ARG A 43 -4.94 13.24 3.59
N GLY A 44 -4.01 13.12 4.52
CA GLY A 44 -4.28 12.76 5.90
C GLY A 44 -4.64 13.96 6.77
N PRO A 45 -5.04 13.72 8.03
CA PRO A 45 -5.15 14.78 9.03
C PRO A 45 -3.82 15.48 9.30
N GLU A 46 -2.70 14.76 9.19
CA GLU A 46 -1.35 15.33 9.33
C GLU A 46 -0.77 15.69 7.96
N LYS A 47 -0.08 16.85 7.90
CA LYS A 47 0.63 17.28 6.70
C LYS A 47 1.95 16.52 6.57
N THR A 48 2.18 15.91 5.42
CA THR A 48 3.48 15.33 5.06
C THR A 48 4.40 16.39 4.45
N PRO A 49 5.71 16.37 4.73
CA PRO A 49 6.69 17.20 4.04
C PRO A 49 6.68 16.93 2.52
N GLU A 50 7.07 17.94 1.73
CA GLU A 50 7.31 17.79 0.28
C GLU A 50 8.61 17.02 0.01
#